data_AF-A0AA88XX80-F1
#
_entry.id   AF-A0AA88XX80-F1
#
_cell.length_a   1.000
_cell.length_b   1.000
_cell.length_c   1.000
_cell.angle_alpha   90.00
_cell.angle_beta   90.00
_cell.angle_gamma   90.00
#
_symmetry.space_group_name_H-M   'P 1'
#
loop_
_entity.id
_entity.type
_entity.pdbx_description
1 polymer ?
#
loop_
_entity_poly.entity_id
_entity_poly.type
_entity_poly.pdbx_seq_one_letter_code
_entity_poly.pdbx_strand_id
1 'polypeptide(L)'
;MADFLAENNQCGQNVLRLVARGNAIIAELLRLSEFIPPVFRLETQQDKLKYGDIIFDFTYFRQAEYFDNKIETRAELQDLDEEFQENHLDILKRFFQAFASVHKYVTDLNRFLEDLEEGIYIQQTLESVLLNEDGKQLLCESLYLYGVMLLIIDTRIEGTIRERILVSYYRYSAQKAAAGDSNIDDVCKLLRSTGFSNSPMAKRPPNYPESYLNRIPINGEFINMVIGRLRSDDLYNQISAYPLPEHRSTALATQASMLYIILFFEPDILHNQQPR
;
A
#
# COMPACT_ATOMS: atom_id res chain seq x y z
N MET A 1 19.37 -22.36 -20.81
CA MET A 1 18.57 -22.08 -19.59
C MET A 1 17.15 -21.82 -20.08
N ALA A 2 16.14 -22.48 -19.53
CA ALA A 2 14.75 -22.18 -19.94
C ALA A 2 14.43 -20.73 -19.59
N ASP A 3 13.71 -20.04 -20.47
CA ASP A 3 13.28 -18.66 -20.26
C ASP A 3 12.42 -18.56 -18.98
N PHE A 4 12.81 -17.68 -18.06
CA PHE A 4 12.13 -17.55 -16.76
C PHE A 4 10.72 -17.01 -16.94
N LEU A 5 10.50 -16.18 -17.95
CA LEU A 5 9.21 -15.55 -18.25
C LEU A 5 8.39 -16.34 -19.27
N ALA A 6 8.81 -17.55 -19.65
CA ALA A 6 8.02 -18.41 -20.52
C ALA A 6 6.63 -18.69 -19.90
N GLU A 7 5.60 -18.82 -20.75
CA GLU A 7 4.21 -19.03 -20.29
C GLU A 7 4.02 -20.30 -19.45
N ASN A 8 4.87 -21.31 -19.65
CA ASN A 8 4.84 -22.56 -18.89
C ASN A 8 5.62 -22.48 -17.56
N ASN A 9 6.37 -21.41 -17.31
CA ASN A 9 7.05 -21.18 -16.03
C ASN A 9 6.13 -20.44 -15.06
N GLN A 10 5.40 -21.19 -14.23
CA GLN A 10 4.44 -20.62 -13.28
C GLN A 10 5.10 -19.68 -12.26
N CYS A 11 6.34 -19.96 -11.84
CA CYS A 11 7.06 -19.10 -10.89
C CYS A 11 7.28 -17.70 -11.49
N GLY A 12 7.85 -17.65 -12.70
CA GLY A 12 8.09 -16.38 -13.39
C GLY A 12 6.81 -15.65 -13.74
N GLN A 13 5.79 -16.36 -14.21
CA GLN A 13 4.48 -15.79 -14.51
C GLN A 13 3.77 -15.21 -13.28
N ASN A 14 3.89 -15.86 -12.11
CA ASN A 14 3.25 -15.40 -10.88
C ASN A 14 3.88 -14.10 -10.36
N VAL A 15 5.22 -14.03 -10.29
CA VAL A 15 5.90 -12.79 -9.88
C VAL A 15 5.73 -11.67 -10.90
N LEU A 16 5.73 -11.97 -12.20
CA LEU A 16 5.45 -11.00 -13.26
C LEU A 16 4.03 -10.40 -13.10
N ARG A 17 3.02 -11.25 -12.90
CA ARG A 17 1.64 -10.80 -12.66
C ARG A 17 1.51 -10.02 -11.36
N LEU A 18 2.27 -10.36 -10.32
CA LEU A 18 2.31 -9.61 -9.09
C LEU A 18 2.82 -8.19 -9.34
N VAL A 19 4.00 -8.04 -9.95
CA VAL A 19 4.59 -6.73 -10.30
C VAL A 19 3.68 -5.90 -11.22
N ALA A 20 3.08 -6.53 -12.24
CA ALA A 20 2.13 -5.85 -13.13
C ALA A 20 0.90 -5.32 -12.37
N ARG A 21 0.33 -6.12 -11.44
CA ARG A 21 -0.75 -5.68 -10.56
C ARG A 21 -0.31 -4.52 -9.66
N GLY A 22 0.92 -4.54 -9.16
CA GLY A 22 1.45 -3.46 -8.33
C GLY A 22 1.47 -2.11 -9.04
N ASN A 23 1.91 -2.09 -10.30
CA ASN A 23 1.87 -0.89 -11.13
C ASN A 23 0.43 -0.38 -11.36
N ALA A 24 -0.52 -1.30 -11.62
CA ALA A 24 -1.93 -0.93 -11.79
C ALA A 24 -2.53 -0.34 -10.50
N ILE A 25 -2.19 -0.89 -9.33
CA ILE A 25 -2.64 -0.37 -8.03
C ILE A 25 -2.11 1.05 -7.82
N ILE A 26 -0.82 1.30 -8.06
CA ILE A 26 -0.23 2.64 -7.94
C ILE A 26 -0.95 3.64 -8.86
N ALA A 27 -1.22 3.26 -10.11
CA ALA A 27 -1.94 4.13 -11.05
C ALA A 27 -3.34 4.49 -10.54
N GLU A 28 -4.10 3.52 -10.01
CA GLU A 28 -5.44 3.79 -9.46
C GLU A 28 -5.37 4.62 -8.16
N LEU A 29 -4.38 4.38 -7.29
CA LEU A 29 -4.17 5.20 -6.08
C LEU A 29 -3.89 6.66 -6.41
N LEU A 30 -3.00 6.90 -7.38
CA LEU A 30 -2.68 8.25 -7.85
C LEU A 30 -3.93 8.91 -8.44
N ARG A 31 -4.67 8.20 -9.30
CA ARG A 31 -5.92 8.70 -9.88
C ARG A 31 -6.93 9.06 -8.78
N LEU A 32 -7.24 8.13 -7.88
CA LEU A 32 -8.22 8.34 -6.81
C LEU A 32 -7.83 9.47 -5.87
N SER A 33 -6.53 9.71 -5.65
CA SER A 33 -6.08 10.84 -4.84
C SER A 33 -6.53 12.22 -5.37
N GLU A 34 -6.79 12.32 -6.68
CA GLU A 34 -7.31 13.53 -7.32
C GLU A 34 -8.84 13.63 -7.25
N PHE A 35 -9.53 12.53 -6.93
CA PHE A 35 -11.00 12.43 -6.89
C PHE A 35 -11.55 12.24 -5.47
N ILE A 36 -10.82 12.64 -4.43
CA ILE A 36 -11.32 12.65 -3.05
C ILE A 36 -12.48 13.67 -2.95
N PRO A 37 -13.71 13.25 -2.62
CA PRO A 37 -14.82 14.18 -2.49
C PRO A 37 -14.53 15.21 -1.38
N PRO A 38 -14.68 16.53 -1.65
CA PRO A 38 -14.30 17.58 -0.68
C PRO A 38 -14.96 17.46 0.69
N VAL A 39 -16.18 16.94 0.75
CA VAL A 39 -16.94 16.71 1.99
C VAL A 39 -16.19 15.83 3.01
N PHE A 40 -15.34 14.90 2.56
CA PHE A 40 -14.54 14.06 3.47
C PHE A 40 -13.41 14.81 4.15
N ARG A 41 -12.99 15.97 3.63
CA ARG A 41 -11.96 16.80 4.27
C ARG A 41 -12.52 17.53 5.48
N LEU A 42 -13.81 17.92 5.46
CA LEU A 42 -14.45 18.73 6.49
C LEU A 42 -13.63 19.99 6.82
N GLU A 43 -13.14 20.68 5.80
CA GLU A 43 -12.27 21.86 5.97
C GLU A 43 -13.06 23.07 6.45
N THR A 44 -14.26 23.29 5.89
CA THR A 44 -15.06 24.47 6.20
C THR A 44 -15.95 24.27 7.42
N GLN A 45 -16.29 25.37 8.10
CA GLN A 45 -17.24 25.32 9.21
C GLN A 45 -18.63 24.85 8.75
N GLN A 46 -19.01 25.17 7.50
CA GLN A 46 -20.27 24.73 6.91
C GLN A 46 -20.30 23.21 6.73
N ASP A 47 -19.23 22.62 6.19
CA ASP A 47 -19.13 21.17 6.02
C ASP A 47 -19.18 20.45 7.36
N LYS A 48 -18.49 20.97 8.37
CA LYS A 48 -18.50 20.41 9.74
C LYS A 48 -19.90 20.45 10.35
N LEU A 49 -20.62 21.56 10.21
CA LEU A 49 -21.98 21.70 10.73
C LEU A 49 -22.97 20.81 9.99
N LYS A 50 -22.80 20.62 8.68
CA LYS A 50 -23.71 19.81 7.87
C LYS A 50 -23.42 18.31 8.01
N TYR A 51 -22.18 17.89 7.80
CA TYR A 51 -21.82 16.48 7.63
C TYR A 51 -21.09 15.86 8.84
N GLY A 52 -20.67 16.65 9.82
CA GLY A 52 -19.89 16.16 10.97
C GLY A 52 -20.62 15.15 11.86
N ASP A 53 -21.95 15.09 11.75
CA ASP A 53 -22.79 14.15 12.48
C ASP A 53 -23.06 12.84 11.71
N ILE A 54 -22.54 12.67 10.49
CA ILE A 54 -22.67 11.44 9.68
C ILE A 54 -21.34 10.92 9.10
N ILE A 55 -20.32 11.78 8.98
CA ILE A 55 -18.96 11.42 8.57
C ILE A 55 -18.09 11.22 9.81
N PHE A 56 -17.70 9.99 10.05
CA PHE A 56 -16.90 9.59 11.21
C PHE A 56 -15.56 8.99 10.80
N ASP A 57 -14.54 9.13 11.63
CA ASP A 57 -13.27 8.42 11.49
C ASP A 57 -13.29 7.08 12.27
N PHE A 58 -12.14 6.45 12.48
CA PHE A 58 -12.05 5.15 13.17
C PHE A 58 -12.53 5.15 14.63
N THR A 59 -12.82 6.31 15.23
CA THR A 59 -13.53 6.37 16.52
C THR A 59 -14.92 5.73 16.44
N TYR A 60 -15.55 5.70 15.25
CA TYR A 60 -16.83 5.02 15.01
C TYR A 60 -16.80 3.56 15.49
N PHE A 61 -15.76 2.81 15.13
CA PHE A 61 -15.67 1.38 15.49
C PHE A 61 -15.62 1.12 17.00
N ARG A 62 -15.31 2.13 17.83
CA ARG A 62 -15.31 2.01 19.29
C ARG A 62 -16.66 2.34 19.92
N GLN A 63 -17.49 3.11 19.23
CA GLN A 63 -18.73 3.67 19.76
C GLN A 63 -19.86 3.61 18.72
N ALA A 64 -19.91 2.55 17.92
CA ALA A 64 -20.83 2.43 16.78
C ALA A 64 -22.28 2.66 17.21
N GLU A 65 -22.71 2.00 18.30
CA GLU A 65 -24.05 2.16 18.87
C GLU A 65 -24.39 3.62 19.18
N TYR A 66 -23.45 4.42 19.69
CA TYR A 66 -23.71 5.83 19.99
C TYR A 66 -23.98 6.64 18.71
N PHE A 67 -23.16 6.43 17.67
CA PHE A 67 -23.29 7.13 16.40
C PHE A 67 -24.54 6.70 15.64
N ASP A 68 -24.81 5.40 15.59
CA ASP A 68 -25.98 4.85 14.89
C ASP A 68 -27.28 5.31 15.58
N ASN A 69 -27.38 5.22 16.91
CA ASN A 69 -28.53 5.75 17.65
C ASN A 69 -28.73 7.26 17.43
N LYS A 70 -27.64 8.04 17.32
CA LYS A 70 -27.73 9.48 17.07
C LYS A 70 -28.35 9.78 15.71
N ILE A 71 -28.04 9.00 14.69
CA ILE A 71 -28.62 9.13 13.35
C ILE A 71 -30.07 8.63 13.36
N GLU A 72 -30.32 7.45 13.92
CA GLU A 72 -31.64 6.82 13.93
C GLU A 72 -32.72 7.60 14.70
N THR A 73 -32.34 8.37 15.72
CA THR A 73 -33.28 9.15 16.53
C THR A 73 -33.64 10.51 15.92
N ARG A 74 -33.03 10.90 14.79
CA ARG A 74 -33.19 12.22 14.17
C ARG A 74 -33.52 12.09 12.68
N ALA A 75 -34.76 12.38 12.31
CA ALA A 75 -35.21 12.33 10.91
C ALA A 75 -34.31 13.15 9.96
N GLU A 76 -33.90 14.36 10.38
CA GLU A 76 -33.00 15.22 9.58
C GLU A 76 -31.64 14.56 9.29
N LEU A 77 -31.11 13.74 10.21
CA LEU A 77 -29.84 13.02 9.99
C LEU A 77 -30.02 11.76 9.16
N GLN A 78 -31.18 11.10 9.26
CA GLN A 78 -31.52 9.96 8.39
C GLN A 78 -31.61 10.39 6.94
N ASP A 79 -32.39 11.43 6.65
CA ASP A 79 -32.55 11.98 5.30
C ASP A 79 -31.19 12.40 4.71
N LEU A 80 -30.35 13.04 5.53
CA LEU A 80 -29.02 13.47 5.12
C LEU A 80 -28.05 12.28 4.88
N ASP A 81 -28.08 11.26 5.72
CA ASP A 81 -27.21 10.06 5.57
C ASP A 81 -27.62 9.25 4.34
N GLU A 82 -28.92 9.13 4.06
CA GLU A 82 -29.45 8.52 2.83
C GLU A 82 -29.02 9.30 1.57
N GLU A 83 -29.23 10.62 1.55
CA GLU A 83 -28.77 11.48 0.45
C GLU A 83 -27.25 11.38 0.26
N PHE A 84 -26.49 11.34 1.36
CA PHE A 84 -25.04 11.23 1.31
C PHE A 84 -24.59 9.89 0.73
N GLN A 85 -25.23 8.80 1.15
CA GLN A 85 -24.98 7.46 0.64
C GLN A 85 -25.23 7.38 -0.87
N GLU A 86 -26.40 7.84 -1.34
CA GLU A 86 -26.76 7.80 -2.76
C GLU A 86 -25.73 8.54 -3.64
N ASN A 87 -25.22 9.67 -3.16
CA ASN A 87 -24.27 10.50 -3.89
C ASN A 87 -22.82 9.98 -3.87
N HIS A 88 -22.41 9.22 -2.84
CA HIS A 88 -21.00 8.89 -2.62
C HIS A 88 -20.67 7.39 -2.63
N LEU A 89 -21.66 6.49 -2.59
CA LEU A 89 -21.40 5.06 -2.45
C LEU A 89 -20.50 4.50 -3.56
N ASP A 90 -20.65 4.95 -4.80
CA ASP A 90 -19.86 4.43 -5.92
C ASP A 90 -18.40 4.86 -5.87
N ILE A 91 -18.10 6.10 -5.45
CA ILE A 91 -16.72 6.54 -5.25
C ILE A 91 -16.11 5.84 -4.02
N LEU A 92 -16.89 5.65 -2.95
CA LEU A 92 -16.47 4.91 -1.75
C LEU A 92 -16.09 3.46 -2.08
N LYS A 93 -16.88 2.76 -2.92
CA LYS A 93 -16.55 1.42 -3.42
C LYS A 93 -15.21 1.39 -4.15
N ARG A 94 -14.92 2.39 -5.00
CA ARG A 94 -13.66 2.46 -5.74
C ARG A 94 -12.47 2.68 -4.81
N PHE A 95 -12.58 3.58 -3.83
CA PHE A 95 -11.56 3.75 -2.80
C PHE A 95 -11.31 2.46 -2.02
N PHE A 96 -12.37 1.80 -1.55
CA PHE A 96 -12.23 0.55 -0.82
C PHE A 96 -11.58 -0.54 -1.66
N GLN A 97 -11.95 -0.69 -2.93
CA GLN A 97 -11.33 -1.66 -3.85
C GLN A 97 -9.83 -1.40 -4.06
N ALA A 98 -9.42 -0.14 -4.21
CA ALA A 98 -8.01 0.21 -4.34
C ALA A 98 -7.24 -0.11 -3.04
N PHE A 99 -7.80 0.23 -1.89
CA PHE A 99 -7.24 -0.08 -0.57
C PHE A 99 -7.14 -1.59 -0.30
N ALA A 100 -8.20 -2.34 -0.61
CA ALA A 100 -8.21 -3.79 -0.51
C ALA A 100 -7.20 -4.45 -1.46
N SER A 101 -6.96 -3.85 -2.63
CA SER A 101 -5.96 -4.33 -3.57
C SER A 101 -4.53 -4.17 -3.04
N VAL A 102 -4.23 -3.12 -2.25
CA VAL A 102 -2.93 -2.95 -1.59
C VAL A 102 -2.71 -4.02 -0.52
N HIS A 103 -3.72 -4.29 0.30
CA HIS A 103 -3.66 -5.39 1.27
C HIS A 103 -3.46 -6.73 0.57
N LYS A 104 -4.26 -7.01 -0.46
CA LYS A 104 -4.14 -8.23 -1.26
C LYS A 104 -2.78 -8.37 -1.92
N TYR A 105 -2.18 -7.27 -2.40
CA TYR A 105 -0.86 -7.29 -3.01
C TYR A 105 0.21 -7.86 -2.07
N VAL A 106 0.27 -7.37 -0.82
CA VAL A 106 1.26 -7.85 0.14
C VAL A 106 0.94 -9.25 0.65
N THR A 107 -0.34 -9.60 0.81
CA THR A 107 -0.73 -10.99 1.12
C THR A 107 -0.30 -11.96 0.02
N ASP A 108 -0.53 -11.60 -1.25
CA ASP A 108 -0.11 -12.41 -2.40
C ASP A 108 1.43 -12.46 -2.53
N LEU A 109 2.14 -11.39 -2.19
CA LEU A 109 3.61 -11.37 -2.16
C LEU A 109 4.15 -12.32 -1.09
N ASN A 110 3.66 -12.22 0.14
CA ASN A 110 4.05 -13.13 1.22
C ASN A 110 3.73 -14.58 0.86
N ARG A 111 2.55 -14.83 0.29
CA ARG A 111 2.20 -16.18 -0.17
C ARG A 111 3.13 -16.69 -1.27
N PHE A 112 3.52 -15.83 -2.20
CA PHE A 112 4.48 -16.21 -3.25
C PHE A 112 5.86 -16.58 -2.66
N LEU A 113 6.32 -15.86 -1.62
CA LEU A 113 7.56 -16.16 -0.92
C LEU A 113 7.46 -17.47 -0.13
N GLU A 114 6.33 -17.71 0.55
CA GLU A 114 6.04 -18.99 1.22
C GLU A 114 6.03 -20.15 0.21
N ASP A 115 5.39 -19.98 -0.95
CA ASP A 115 5.34 -21.02 -1.99
C ASP A 115 6.75 -21.37 -2.54
N LEU A 116 7.68 -20.40 -2.56
CA LEU A 116 9.09 -20.65 -2.90
C LEU A 116 9.83 -21.42 -1.80
N GLU A 117 9.57 -21.11 -0.53
CA GLU A 117 10.16 -21.78 0.63
C GLU A 117 9.63 -23.22 0.77
N GLU A 118 8.33 -23.42 0.55
CA GLU A 118 7.65 -24.72 0.57
C GLU A 118 7.98 -25.59 -0.67
N GLY A 119 8.67 -25.04 -1.67
CA GLY A 119 9.08 -25.75 -2.88
C GLY A 119 7.91 -26.07 -3.82
N ILE A 120 6.83 -25.28 -3.80
CA ILE A 120 5.67 -25.44 -4.69
C ILE A 120 6.10 -25.26 -6.15
N TYR A 121 7.02 -24.33 -6.41
CA TYR A 121 7.64 -24.16 -7.71
C TYR A 121 8.80 -25.14 -7.86
N ILE A 122 8.57 -26.24 -8.57
CA ILE A 122 9.58 -27.28 -8.81
C ILE A 122 10.88 -26.64 -9.36
N GLN A 123 12.00 -26.93 -8.70
CA GLN A 123 13.35 -26.41 -9.03
C GLN A 123 13.52 -24.88 -8.92
N GLN A 124 12.59 -24.17 -8.27
CA GLN A 124 12.74 -22.75 -7.96
C GLN A 124 12.78 -22.54 -6.45
N THR A 125 13.79 -21.82 -5.99
CA THR A 125 13.92 -21.30 -4.64
C THR A 125 14.11 -19.79 -4.73
N LEU A 126 14.06 -19.11 -3.58
CA LEU A 126 14.32 -17.67 -3.55
C LEU A 126 15.70 -17.33 -4.13
N GLU A 127 16.73 -18.11 -3.80
CA GLU A 127 18.09 -17.97 -4.32
C GLU A 127 18.15 -18.17 -5.83
N SER A 128 17.49 -19.21 -6.37
CA SER A 128 17.54 -19.49 -7.80
C SER A 128 16.86 -18.40 -8.62
N VAL A 129 15.75 -17.86 -8.11
CA VAL A 129 15.05 -16.72 -8.73
C VAL A 129 15.92 -15.46 -8.69
N LEU A 130 16.61 -15.20 -7.59
CA LEU A 130 17.55 -14.07 -7.46
C LEU A 130 18.85 -14.22 -8.28
N LEU A 131 19.17 -15.43 -8.75
CA LEU A 131 20.26 -15.66 -9.70
C LEU A 131 19.83 -15.46 -11.16
N ASN A 132 18.52 -15.45 -11.43
CA ASN A 132 17.97 -15.16 -12.74
C ASN A 132 17.86 -13.65 -12.98
N GLU A 133 18.18 -13.18 -14.19
CA GLU A 133 18.17 -11.74 -14.54
C GLU A 133 16.77 -11.11 -14.41
N ASP A 134 15.74 -11.75 -14.95
CA ASP A 134 14.37 -11.26 -14.85
C ASP A 134 13.81 -11.46 -13.44
N GLY A 135 14.12 -12.61 -12.81
CA GLY A 135 13.67 -12.97 -11.47
C GLY A 135 14.15 -11.98 -10.41
N LYS A 136 15.45 -11.64 -10.40
CA LYS A 136 15.99 -10.66 -9.44
C LYS A 136 15.39 -9.27 -9.63
N GLN A 137 15.13 -8.85 -10.88
CA GLN A 137 14.48 -7.58 -11.17
C GLN A 137 13.06 -7.57 -10.60
N LEU A 138 12.25 -8.58 -10.93
CA LEU A 138 10.85 -8.66 -10.49
C LEU A 138 10.72 -8.77 -8.96
N LEU A 139 11.65 -9.46 -8.29
CA LEU A 139 11.70 -9.52 -6.83
C LEU A 139 12.08 -8.20 -6.17
N CYS A 140 13.03 -7.44 -6.75
CA CYS A 140 13.35 -6.11 -6.26
C CYS A 140 12.17 -5.14 -6.45
N GLU A 141 11.55 -5.19 -7.64
CA GLU A 141 10.41 -4.35 -7.98
C GLU A 141 9.19 -4.67 -7.10
N SER A 142 8.94 -5.93 -6.75
CA SER A 142 7.77 -6.29 -5.95
C SER A 142 7.77 -5.65 -4.56
N LEU A 143 8.91 -5.70 -3.87
CA LEU A 143 9.07 -5.07 -2.56
C LEU A 143 9.04 -3.54 -2.66
N TYR A 144 9.72 -2.98 -3.67
CA TYR A 144 9.71 -1.54 -3.93
C TYR A 144 8.30 -1.01 -4.17
N LEU A 145 7.53 -1.67 -5.04
CA LEU A 145 6.16 -1.27 -5.38
C LEU A 145 5.25 -1.28 -4.15
N TYR A 146 5.38 -2.25 -3.25
CA TYR A 146 4.62 -2.25 -2.00
C TYR A 146 4.93 -1.02 -1.14
N GLY A 147 6.21 -0.71 -0.93
CA GLY A 147 6.63 0.48 -0.20
C GLY A 147 6.10 1.77 -0.84
N VAL A 148 6.16 1.87 -2.17
CA VAL A 148 5.62 3.01 -2.93
C VAL A 148 4.12 3.12 -2.78
N MET A 149 3.35 2.01 -2.82
CA MET A 149 1.92 2.04 -2.57
C MET A 149 1.65 2.69 -1.23
N LEU A 150 2.21 2.16 -0.13
CA LEU A 150 1.98 2.71 1.21
C LEU A 150 2.31 4.20 1.30
N LEU A 151 3.47 4.61 0.80
CA LEU A 151 3.90 6.01 0.83
C LEU A 151 3.01 6.92 -0.03
N ILE A 152 2.54 6.47 -1.20
CA ILE A 152 1.60 7.24 -2.02
C ILE A 152 0.32 7.46 -1.24
N ILE A 153 -0.22 6.43 -0.62
CA ILE A 153 -1.48 6.58 0.09
C ILE A 153 -1.28 7.61 1.23
N ASP A 154 -0.19 7.54 2.00
CA ASP A 154 0.11 8.46 3.12
C ASP A 154 0.43 9.88 2.73
N THR A 155 1.07 10.08 1.59
CA THR A 155 1.38 11.41 1.09
C THR A 155 0.23 12.04 0.32
N ARG A 156 -0.68 11.26 -0.26
CA ARG A 156 -1.75 11.79 -1.13
C ARG A 156 -3.14 11.75 -0.50
N ILE A 157 -3.38 10.90 0.48
CA ILE A 157 -4.68 10.73 1.13
C ILE A 157 -4.46 10.76 2.64
N GLU A 158 -4.65 11.93 3.25
CA GLU A 158 -4.41 12.11 4.69
C GLU A 158 -5.13 11.06 5.54
N GLY A 159 -4.51 10.66 6.66
CA GLY A 159 -5.02 9.57 7.50
C GLY A 159 -6.47 9.76 7.92
N THR A 160 -6.85 10.97 8.36
CA THR A 160 -8.23 11.29 8.76
C THR A 160 -9.23 11.16 7.61
N ILE A 161 -8.87 11.61 6.41
CA ILE A 161 -9.70 11.47 5.21
C ILE A 161 -9.90 10.00 4.87
N ARG A 162 -8.80 9.22 4.91
CA ARG A 162 -8.81 7.80 4.59
C ARG A 162 -9.67 6.98 5.55
N GLU A 163 -9.56 7.27 6.84
CA GLU A 163 -10.39 6.68 7.88
C GLU A 163 -11.86 7.00 7.65
N ARG A 164 -12.20 8.26 7.35
CA ARG A 164 -13.58 8.66 7.05
C ARG A 164 -14.17 7.96 5.83
N ILE A 165 -13.41 7.85 4.76
CA ILE A 165 -13.81 7.10 3.56
C ILE A 165 -14.10 5.63 3.91
N LEU A 166 -13.21 4.99 4.68
CA LEU A 166 -13.38 3.59 5.08
C LEU A 166 -14.59 3.38 6.00
N VAL A 167 -14.83 4.27 6.95
CA VAL A 167 -16.00 4.18 7.83
C VAL A 167 -17.29 4.43 7.08
N SER A 168 -17.37 5.45 6.21
CA SER A 168 -18.56 5.65 5.38
C SER A 168 -18.83 4.45 4.48
N TYR A 169 -17.79 3.89 3.84
CA TYR A 169 -17.96 2.66 3.07
C TYR A 169 -18.47 1.50 3.92
N TYR A 170 -17.90 1.29 5.12
CA TYR A 170 -18.33 0.26 6.07
C TYR A 170 -19.81 0.42 6.43
N ARG A 171 -20.22 1.61 6.86
CA ARG A 171 -21.61 1.90 7.28
C ARG A 171 -22.60 1.59 6.16
N TYR A 172 -22.34 2.08 4.95
CA TYR A 172 -23.26 1.90 3.81
C TYR A 172 -23.20 0.51 3.18
N SER A 173 -22.12 -0.24 3.38
CA SER A 173 -21.98 -1.61 2.86
C SER A 173 -22.49 -2.66 3.84
N ALA A 174 -22.33 -2.47 5.15
CA ALA A 174 -22.80 -3.39 6.19
C ALA A 174 -24.34 -3.46 6.28
N GLN A 175 -25.04 -2.38 5.92
CA GLN A 175 -26.51 -2.36 5.81
C GLN A 175 -27.05 -3.28 4.69
N LYS A 176 -26.18 -3.76 3.78
CA LYS A 176 -26.49 -4.85 2.85
C LYS A 176 -25.80 -6.11 3.36
N ALA A 177 -26.57 -7.12 3.77
CA ALA A 177 -26.16 -8.39 4.40
C ALA A 177 -25.18 -9.31 3.60
N ALA A 178 -24.27 -8.77 2.80
CA ALA A 178 -23.30 -9.48 1.96
C ALA A 178 -21.84 -9.33 2.43
N ALA A 179 -21.59 -8.82 3.64
CA ALA A 179 -20.24 -8.57 4.18
C ALA A 179 -19.62 -9.80 4.90
N GLY A 180 -20.00 -11.02 4.53
CA GLY A 180 -19.43 -12.24 5.11
C GLY A 180 -17.97 -12.52 4.69
N ASP A 181 -17.36 -11.65 3.88
CA ASP A 181 -16.07 -11.90 3.22
C ASP A 181 -15.16 -10.66 3.12
N SER A 182 -15.53 -9.55 3.78
CA SER A 182 -14.74 -8.31 3.65
C SER A 182 -13.53 -8.36 4.58
N ASN A 183 -12.33 -8.42 4.01
CA ASN A 183 -11.04 -8.10 4.61
C ASN A 183 -10.92 -6.64 5.13
N ILE A 184 -12.05 -6.01 5.49
CA ILE A 184 -12.16 -4.61 5.88
C ILE A 184 -11.39 -4.31 7.14
N ASP A 185 -11.37 -5.23 8.11
CA ASP A 185 -10.62 -5.05 9.34
C ASP A 185 -9.11 -4.98 9.06
N ASP A 186 -8.60 -5.83 8.19
CA ASP A 186 -7.19 -5.86 7.85
C ASP A 186 -6.79 -4.66 6.96
N VAL A 187 -7.68 -4.25 6.06
CA VAL A 187 -7.53 -2.98 5.31
C VAL A 187 -7.50 -1.79 6.27
N CYS A 188 -8.41 -1.73 7.26
CA CYS A 188 -8.43 -0.67 8.26
C CYS A 188 -7.19 -0.68 9.15
N LYS A 189 -6.71 -1.86 9.58
CA LYS A 189 -5.44 -1.98 10.33
C LYS A 189 -4.27 -1.45 9.50
N LEU A 190 -4.19 -1.83 8.23
CA LEU A 190 -3.14 -1.38 7.32
C LEU A 190 -3.20 0.13 7.10
N LEU A 191 -4.38 0.72 6.97
CA LEU A 191 -4.57 2.12 6.56
C LEU A 191 -4.89 3.11 7.67
N ARG A 192 -4.81 2.68 8.93
CA ARG A 192 -4.93 3.57 10.11
C ARG A 192 -4.00 4.78 9.99
N SER A 193 -4.46 5.93 10.44
CA SER A 193 -3.63 7.15 10.46
C SER A 193 -2.27 6.90 11.11
N THR A 194 -1.21 7.36 10.44
CA THR A 194 0.18 7.32 10.92
C THR A 194 0.52 8.55 11.77
N GLY A 195 -0.33 9.58 11.74
CA GLY A 195 -0.04 10.92 12.26
C GLY A 195 0.85 11.75 11.33
N PHE A 196 1.26 11.22 10.17
CA PHE A 196 2.01 11.98 9.18
C PHE A 196 1.13 13.07 8.54
N SER A 197 1.75 14.22 8.23
CA SER A 197 1.10 15.33 7.52
C SER A 197 2.11 16.04 6.64
N ASN A 198 1.68 16.47 5.46
CA ASN A 198 2.51 17.25 4.52
C ASN A 198 2.58 18.75 4.86
N SER A 199 1.95 19.19 5.95
CA SER A 199 2.04 20.59 6.36
C SER A 199 3.50 20.97 6.68
N PRO A 200 4.00 22.12 6.21
CA PRO A 200 5.39 22.54 6.46
C PRO A 200 5.78 22.62 7.94
N MET A 201 4.80 22.77 8.84
CA MET A 201 5.01 22.84 10.29
C MET A 201 4.79 21.50 11.01
N ALA A 202 4.35 20.47 10.30
CA ALA A 202 4.10 19.16 10.90
C ALA A 202 5.41 18.48 11.28
N LYS A 203 5.45 17.94 12.50
CA LYS A 203 6.55 17.07 12.92
C LYS A 203 6.32 15.67 12.37
N ARG A 204 7.37 15.05 11.83
CA ARG A 204 7.33 13.65 11.42
C ARG A 204 7.04 12.77 12.66
N PRO A 205 6.09 11.81 12.58
CA PRO A 205 5.84 10.89 13.67
C PRO A 205 7.08 10.07 14.03
N PRO A 206 7.21 9.60 15.28
CA PRO A 206 8.32 8.72 15.66
C PRO A 206 8.30 7.42 14.83
N ASN A 207 9.47 6.93 14.43
CA ASN A 207 9.65 5.70 13.66
C ASN A 207 8.84 5.68 12.34
N TYR A 208 8.69 6.84 11.70
CA TYR A 208 8.05 6.97 10.40
C TYR A 208 9.08 7.16 9.28
N PRO A 209 8.99 6.41 8.17
CA PRO A 209 7.87 5.54 7.77
C PRO A 209 8.00 4.06 8.20
N GLU A 210 9.03 3.69 8.95
CA GLU A 210 9.39 2.29 9.25
C GLU A 210 8.25 1.51 9.94
N SER A 211 7.66 2.08 10.99
CA SER A 211 6.54 1.47 11.71
C SER A 211 5.28 1.33 10.86
N TYR A 212 5.12 2.19 9.83
CA TYR A 212 4.01 2.10 8.91
C TYR A 212 4.22 0.98 7.89
N LEU A 213 5.41 0.91 7.29
CA LEU A 213 5.77 -0.14 6.34
C LEU A 213 5.81 -1.53 6.99
N ASN A 214 6.12 -1.61 8.29
CA ASN A 214 6.15 -2.85 9.05
C ASN A 214 4.78 -3.31 9.61
N ARG A 215 3.66 -2.68 9.22
CA ARG A 215 2.32 -3.10 9.67
C ARG A 215 1.94 -4.50 9.20
N ILE A 216 2.43 -4.90 8.03
CA ILE A 216 2.35 -6.27 7.53
C ILE A 216 3.79 -6.71 7.30
N PRO A 217 4.32 -7.62 8.14
CA PRO A 217 5.71 -8.05 8.02
C PRO A 217 5.91 -8.81 6.71
N ILE A 218 7.11 -8.64 6.15
CA ILE A 218 7.61 -9.39 5.02
C ILE A 218 8.83 -10.19 5.52
N ASN A 219 9.08 -11.36 4.93
CA ASN A 219 10.22 -12.20 5.29
C ASN A 219 11.54 -11.38 5.27
N GLY A 220 12.23 -11.33 6.40
CA GLY A 220 13.47 -10.56 6.58
C GLY A 220 14.66 -11.10 5.77
N GLU A 221 14.73 -12.40 5.52
CA GLU A 221 15.73 -12.99 4.63
C GLU A 221 15.56 -12.47 3.20
N PHE A 222 14.33 -12.45 2.70
CA PHE A 222 14.01 -11.87 1.40
C PHE A 222 14.42 -10.39 1.30
N ILE A 223 14.09 -9.58 2.30
CA ILE A 223 14.47 -8.17 2.35
C ILE A 223 16.00 -8.03 2.28
N ASN A 224 16.74 -8.79 3.09
CA ASN A 224 18.21 -8.73 3.12
C ASN A 224 18.84 -9.17 1.79
N MET A 225 18.31 -10.22 1.16
CA MET A 225 18.80 -10.69 -0.14
C MET A 225 18.56 -9.65 -1.24
N VAL A 226 17.37 -9.03 -1.28
CA VAL A 226 17.04 -7.95 -2.23
C VAL A 226 17.96 -6.74 -2.02
N ILE A 227 18.19 -6.32 -0.77
CA ILE A 227 19.15 -5.26 -0.45
C ILE A 227 20.55 -5.62 -0.96
N GLY A 228 20.99 -6.87 -0.76
CA GLY A 228 22.27 -7.37 -1.27
C GLY A 228 22.40 -7.22 -2.79
N ARG A 229 21.35 -7.59 -3.54
CA ARG A 229 21.29 -7.45 -5.00
C ARG A 229 21.34 -6.00 -5.45
N LEU A 230 20.51 -5.13 -4.88
CA LEU A 230 20.45 -3.71 -5.24
C LEU A 230 21.77 -2.96 -4.99
N ARG A 231 22.56 -3.43 -4.02
CA ARG A 231 23.88 -2.86 -3.70
C ARG A 231 25.00 -3.35 -4.62
N SER A 232 24.90 -4.56 -5.13
CA SER A 232 26.04 -5.28 -5.75
C SER A 232 25.90 -5.45 -7.26
N ASP A 233 24.66 -5.55 -7.76
CA ASP A 233 24.38 -5.88 -9.14
C ASP A 233 24.03 -4.61 -9.95
N ASP A 234 24.17 -4.69 -11.28
CA ASP A 234 23.60 -3.72 -12.23
C ASP A 234 22.25 -4.27 -12.70
N LEU A 235 21.20 -3.99 -11.93
CA LEU A 235 19.91 -4.67 -12.05
C LEU A 235 19.27 -4.51 -13.43
N TYR A 236 19.51 -3.36 -14.09
CA TYR A 236 18.96 -3.01 -15.39
C TYR A 236 20.01 -3.02 -16.50
N ASN A 237 21.20 -3.54 -16.24
CA ASN A 237 22.33 -3.62 -17.18
C ASN A 237 22.71 -2.26 -17.82
N GLN A 238 22.52 -1.16 -17.08
CA GLN A 238 22.67 0.21 -17.57
C GLN A 238 24.13 0.68 -17.63
N ILE A 239 25.05 0.08 -16.88
CA ILE A 239 26.47 0.48 -16.87
C ILE A 239 27.06 0.37 -18.29
N SER A 240 26.62 -0.63 -19.06
CA SER A 240 27.04 -0.81 -20.46
C SER A 240 26.68 0.39 -21.35
N ALA A 241 25.56 1.06 -21.08
CA ALA A 241 25.11 2.27 -21.78
C ALA A 241 25.77 3.56 -21.26
N TYR A 242 26.37 3.51 -20.07
CA TYR A 242 27.01 4.62 -19.37
C TYR A 242 28.47 4.28 -19.00
N PRO A 243 29.38 4.15 -20.00
CA PRO A 243 30.72 3.59 -19.78
C PRO A 243 31.68 4.52 -19.04
N LEU A 244 31.38 5.83 -18.99
CA LEU A 244 32.21 6.80 -18.28
C LEU A 244 31.96 6.69 -16.77
N PRO A 245 33.00 6.62 -15.91
CA PRO A 245 32.84 6.49 -14.47
C PRO A 245 31.95 7.56 -13.82
N GLU A 246 31.96 8.77 -14.37
CA GLU A 246 31.14 9.90 -13.95
C GLU A 246 29.63 9.68 -14.16
N HIS A 247 29.23 8.78 -15.07
CA HIS A 247 27.83 8.47 -15.34
C HIS A 247 27.26 7.37 -14.43
N ARG A 248 28.07 6.79 -13.53
CA ARG A 248 27.64 5.67 -12.68
C ARG A 248 26.40 5.99 -11.84
N SER A 249 26.32 7.21 -11.29
CA SER A 249 25.16 7.65 -10.52
C SER A 249 23.89 7.70 -11.35
N THR A 250 24.00 8.10 -12.62
CA THR A 250 22.87 8.10 -13.57
C THR A 250 22.47 6.68 -13.95
N ALA A 251 23.44 5.82 -14.26
CA ALA A 251 23.21 4.43 -14.63
C ALA A 251 22.46 3.65 -13.54
N LEU A 252 22.82 3.89 -12.28
CA LEU A 252 22.27 3.17 -11.12
C LEU A 252 21.14 3.93 -10.40
N ALA A 253 20.67 5.05 -10.95
CA ALA A 253 19.69 5.92 -10.28
C ALA A 253 18.38 5.16 -9.93
N THR A 254 17.87 4.35 -10.86
CA THR A 254 16.63 3.58 -10.67
C THR A 254 16.77 2.54 -9.55
N GLN A 255 17.85 1.76 -9.52
CA GLN A 255 18.03 0.78 -8.43
C GLN A 255 18.35 1.46 -7.09
N ALA A 256 19.01 2.61 -7.11
CA ALA A 256 19.26 3.40 -5.92
C ALA A 256 17.95 3.95 -5.30
N SER A 257 17.00 4.40 -6.13
CA SER A 257 15.69 4.83 -5.63
C SER A 257 14.89 3.67 -5.03
N MET A 258 14.98 2.47 -5.62
CA MET A 258 14.39 1.27 -5.04
C MET A 258 15.01 0.93 -3.68
N LEU A 259 16.33 0.91 -3.60
CA LEU A 259 17.05 0.64 -2.36
C LEU A 259 16.65 1.63 -1.27
N TYR A 260 16.54 2.92 -1.59
CA TYR A 260 16.13 3.94 -0.62
C TYR A 260 14.78 3.62 0.05
N ILE A 261 13.78 3.19 -0.74
CA ILE A 261 12.48 2.78 -0.19
C ILE A 261 12.57 1.46 0.57
N ILE A 262 13.31 0.49 0.04
CA ILE A 262 13.42 -0.85 0.61
C ILE A 262 14.11 -0.83 1.99
N LEU A 263 15.03 0.09 2.21
CA LEU A 263 15.70 0.25 3.51
C LEU A 263 14.72 0.58 4.66
N PHE A 264 13.54 1.15 4.39
CA PHE A 264 12.55 1.37 5.44
C PHE A 264 11.90 0.06 5.96
N PHE A 265 12.03 -1.04 5.23
CA PHE A 265 11.63 -2.37 5.71
C PHE A 265 12.69 -3.02 6.60
N GLU A 266 13.90 -2.46 6.68
CA GLU A 266 14.99 -2.95 7.53
C GLU A 266 15.57 -1.81 8.39
N PRO A 267 14.83 -1.34 9.41
CA PRO A 267 15.19 -0.15 10.20
C PRO A 267 16.51 -0.31 10.95
N ASP A 268 16.88 -1.53 11.30
CA ASP A 268 18.14 -1.79 12.01
C ASP A 268 19.36 -1.42 11.17
N ILE A 269 19.30 -1.59 9.84
CA ILE A 269 20.36 -1.08 8.95
C ILE A 269 20.47 0.44 9.04
N LEU A 270 19.33 1.13 9.11
CA LEU A 270 19.28 2.60 9.12
C LEU A 270 19.78 3.21 10.45
N HIS A 271 19.44 2.58 11.57
CA HIS A 271 19.65 3.17 12.90
C HIS A 271 20.87 2.61 13.63
N ASN A 272 21.21 1.34 13.40
CA ASN A 272 22.15 0.60 14.25
C ASN A 272 23.41 0.11 13.53
N GLN A 273 23.36 -0.06 12.20
CA GLN A 273 24.53 -0.53 11.45
C GLN A 273 25.49 0.59 11.10
N GLN A 274 26.76 0.42 11.47
CA GLN A 274 27.83 1.30 11.02
C GLN A 274 28.18 1.01 9.55
N PRO A 275 28.53 2.04 8.76
CA PRO A 275 29.03 1.84 7.41
C PRO A 275 30.28 0.95 7.46
N ARG A 276 30.24 -0.18 6.78
CA ARG A 276 31.41 -1.05 6.55
C ARG A 276 32.18 -0.58 5.32
#